data_AF-A0A3M1QEW7-F1
#
_entry.id   AF-A0A3M1QEW7-F1
#
_cell.length_a   1.000
_cell.length_b   1.000
_cell.length_c   1.000
_cell.angle_alpha   90.00
_cell.angle_beta   90.00
_cell.angle_gamma   90.00
#
_symmetry.space_group_name_H-M   'P 1'
#
loop_
_entity.id
_entity.type
_entity.pdbx_description
1 polymer ?
#
loop_
_entity_poly.entity_id
_entity_poly.type
_entity_poly.pdbx_seq_one_letter_code
_entity_poly.pdbx_strand_id
1 'polypeptide(L)'
;MLSQLQRAQLNNARTVGGTPSVYVRNAELLYLLCVVCRDLDVPPPQAIPCDTCTSANMTFYDIPIDEIYCSGFEDTTEGNQIVESNLYHLTETNTDIFTYFWALTNLHAQRRKYRAILDIQPLPELETIIPRGLLELGTMPADVLASWLVWRKFIYDIDNRAAQTTGYLFEPILAASIGGVSYSAQKSPVKRQGTGSGRQVDCIVNKDAYEFKMRVTIAASGQGRFAEELSFAEDCHLSGYRPVLLVLDPTPSSRLDELTSAFEKYDGVAYIGVDAWSHLEAQAGEIMARFLKRYVHEPIALLDKYNSNISPVSLKYDTQANRIDLTIGNERFQVR
;
A
#
# COMPACT_ATOMS: atom_id res chain seq x y z
N MET A 1 13.35 -25.07 -9.81
CA MET A 1 13.95 -23.73 -9.66
C MET A 1 13.00 -22.65 -10.16
N LEU A 2 12.97 -21.48 -9.51
CA LEU A 2 12.16 -20.35 -9.97
C LEU A 2 12.52 -19.90 -11.39
N SER A 3 11.51 -19.49 -12.15
CA SER A 3 11.70 -18.87 -13.46
C SER A 3 12.50 -17.56 -13.35
N GLN A 4 13.08 -17.11 -14.48
CA GLN A 4 13.79 -15.83 -14.52
C GLN A 4 12.86 -14.65 -14.17
N LEU A 5 11.59 -14.72 -14.60
CA LEU A 5 10.57 -13.72 -14.29
C LEU A 5 10.27 -13.67 -12.79
N GLN A 6 10.04 -14.81 -12.16
CA GLN A 6 9.79 -14.90 -10.71
C GLN A 6 10.96 -14.36 -9.89
N ARG A 7 12.20 -14.69 -10.27
CA ARG A 7 13.41 -14.13 -9.62
C ARG A 7 13.48 -12.62 -9.76
N ALA A 8 13.19 -12.08 -10.94
CA ALA A 8 13.13 -10.63 -11.14
C ALA A 8 12.03 -9.98 -10.28
N GLN A 9 10.83 -10.57 -10.23
CA GLN A 9 9.73 -10.09 -9.40
C GLN A 9 10.08 -10.08 -7.91
N LEU A 10 10.70 -11.16 -7.42
CA LEU A 10 11.15 -11.24 -6.03
C LEU A 10 12.21 -10.18 -5.72
N ASN A 11 13.24 -10.05 -6.56
CA ASN A 11 14.28 -9.03 -6.36
C ASN A 11 13.72 -7.61 -6.34
N ASN A 12 12.73 -7.32 -7.19
CA ASN A 12 12.03 -6.05 -7.19
C ASN A 12 11.19 -5.84 -5.92
N ALA A 13 10.49 -6.87 -5.44
CA ALA A 13 9.72 -6.80 -4.19
C ALA A 13 10.58 -6.58 -2.95
N ARG A 14 11.84 -7.06 -2.97
CA ARG A 14 12.79 -6.92 -1.86
C ARG A 14 13.31 -5.50 -1.68
N THR A 15 13.28 -4.68 -2.72
CA THR A 15 13.93 -3.36 -2.71
C THR A 15 12.93 -2.28 -3.01
N VAL A 16 12.67 -1.41 -2.03
CA VAL A 16 11.86 -0.20 -2.23
C VAL A 16 12.79 1.00 -2.25
N GLY A 17 12.95 1.58 -3.45
CA GLY A 17 13.84 2.71 -3.70
C GLY A 17 13.38 4.05 -3.13
N GLY A 18 14.09 5.12 -3.47
CA GLY A 18 13.88 6.48 -2.97
C GLY A 18 14.57 6.75 -1.64
N THR A 19 14.21 7.84 -0.95
CA THR A 19 14.86 8.25 0.31
C THR A 19 13.88 8.09 1.47
N PRO A 20 14.10 7.16 2.43
CA PRO A 20 15.23 6.22 2.55
C PRO A 20 15.02 4.93 1.72
N SER A 21 16.06 4.37 1.11
CA SER A 21 15.92 3.07 0.44
C SER A 21 15.87 1.97 1.50
N VAL A 22 15.02 0.96 1.30
CA VAL A 22 14.94 -0.20 2.21
C VAL A 22 15.12 -1.51 1.45
N TYR A 23 15.66 -2.50 2.16
CA TYR A 23 15.93 -3.83 1.63
C TYR A 23 15.39 -4.89 2.60
N VAL A 24 14.61 -5.85 2.07
CA VAL A 24 14.11 -7.00 2.81
C VAL A 24 15.18 -8.09 2.85
N ARG A 25 15.64 -8.39 4.07
CA ARG A 25 16.72 -9.34 4.37
C ARG A 25 16.25 -10.78 4.20
N ASN A 26 17.18 -11.71 4.02
CA ASN A 26 16.90 -13.15 3.91
C ASN A 26 16.13 -13.71 5.11
N ALA A 27 16.53 -13.31 6.33
CA ALA A 27 15.80 -13.69 7.55
C ALA A 27 14.32 -13.27 7.51
N GLU A 28 14.04 -12.09 6.96
CA GLU A 28 12.66 -11.61 6.83
C GLU A 28 11.90 -12.39 5.77
N LEU A 29 12.51 -12.68 4.62
CA LEU A 29 11.87 -13.50 3.58
C LEU A 29 11.52 -14.91 4.08
N LEU A 30 12.38 -15.53 4.89
CA LEU A 30 12.09 -16.82 5.51
C LEU A 30 10.95 -16.75 6.52
N TYR A 31 10.93 -15.70 7.33
CA TYR A 31 9.80 -15.43 8.20
C TYR A 31 8.50 -15.27 7.39
N LEU A 32 8.52 -14.50 6.30
CA LEU A 32 7.34 -14.35 5.42
C LEU A 32 6.95 -15.69 4.77
N LEU A 33 7.89 -16.55 4.41
CA LEU A 33 7.58 -17.91 3.92
C LEU A 33 6.86 -18.74 5.00
N CYS A 34 7.30 -18.67 6.26
CA CYS A 34 6.62 -19.32 7.38
C CYS A 34 5.18 -18.81 7.53
N VAL A 35 4.99 -17.50 7.41
CA VAL A 35 3.66 -16.86 7.45
C VAL A 35 2.78 -17.41 6.34
N VAL A 36 3.26 -17.47 5.10
CA VAL A 36 2.51 -18.05 3.97
C VAL A 36 2.17 -19.51 4.21
N CYS A 37 3.11 -20.32 4.71
CA CYS A 37 2.85 -21.73 4.99
C CYS A 37 1.72 -21.89 6.02
N ARG A 38 1.76 -21.12 7.10
CA ARG A 38 0.73 -21.09 8.13
C ARG A 38 -0.62 -20.62 7.62
N ASP A 39 -0.65 -19.56 6.79
CA ASP A 39 -1.90 -18.99 6.28
C ASP A 39 -2.62 -19.91 5.29
N LEU A 40 -1.85 -20.76 4.60
CA LEU A 40 -2.36 -21.71 3.60
C LEU A 40 -2.49 -23.13 4.14
N ASP A 41 -2.22 -23.34 5.44
CA ASP A 41 -2.24 -24.66 6.08
C ASP A 41 -1.34 -25.70 5.38
N VAL A 42 -0.22 -25.24 4.79
CA VAL A 42 0.77 -26.11 4.13
C VAL A 42 1.98 -26.30 5.03
N PRO A 43 2.54 -27.53 5.10
CA PRO A 43 3.72 -27.76 5.91
C PRO A 43 4.91 -26.95 5.36
N PRO A 44 5.69 -26.27 6.23
CA PRO A 44 6.90 -25.63 5.77
C PRO A 44 7.87 -26.69 5.23
N PRO A 45 8.62 -26.42 4.14
CA PRO A 45 9.64 -27.35 3.69
C PRO A 45 10.70 -27.58 4.78
N GLN A 46 11.33 -28.76 4.79
CA GLN A 46 12.27 -29.20 5.85
C GLN A 46 13.44 -28.23 6.11
N ALA A 47 13.78 -27.39 5.13
CA ALA A 47 14.86 -26.41 5.23
C ALA A 47 14.45 -25.08 5.86
N ILE A 48 13.18 -24.92 6.27
CA ILE A 48 12.72 -23.78 7.05
C ILE A 48 12.74 -24.16 8.53
N PRO A 49 13.74 -23.72 9.30
CA PRO A 49 13.76 -23.96 10.73
C PRO A 49 12.69 -23.08 11.41
N CYS A 50 11.46 -23.58 11.47
CA CYS A 50 10.31 -22.90 12.08
C CYS A 50 10.58 -22.52 13.55
N ASP A 51 11.43 -23.29 14.24
CA ASP A 51 11.83 -23.06 15.64
C ASP A 51 12.85 -21.92 15.82
N THR A 52 13.36 -21.31 14.75
CA THR A 52 14.44 -20.30 14.82
C THR A 52 14.00 -18.86 14.60
N CYS A 53 12.75 -18.63 14.20
CA CYS A 53 12.22 -17.27 14.09
C CYS A 53 11.50 -16.94 15.40
N THR A 54 11.87 -15.83 16.03
CA THR A 54 11.45 -15.38 17.37
C THR A 54 9.94 -15.11 17.55
N SER A 55 9.11 -15.51 16.60
CA SER A 55 7.75 -15.03 16.42
C SER A 55 6.77 -16.06 15.83
N ALA A 56 7.09 -17.37 15.90
CA ALA A 56 6.32 -18.45 15.27
C ALA A 56 4.80 -18.40 15.57
N ASN A 57 4.40 -17.88 16.73
CA ASN A 57 3.00 -17.81 17.16
C ASN A 57 2.32 -16.44 16.97
N MET A 58 3.04 -15.39 16.54
CA MET A 58 2.47 -14.05 16.38
C MET A 58 1.97 -13.83 14.94
N THR A 59 0.93 -13.01 14.76
CA THR A 59 0.45 -12.66 13.42
C THR A 59 1.35 -11.60 12.79
N PHE A 60 1.29 -11.45 11.46
CA PHE A 60 2.16 -10.54 10.70
C PHE A 60 2.11 -9.07 11.15
N TYR A 61 0.98 -8.59 11.66
CA TYR A 61 0.86 -7.21 12.15
C TYR A 61 1.27 -7.05 13.61
N ASP A 62 1.30 -8.13 14.39
CA ASP A 62 1.65 -8.09 15.81
C ASP A 62 3.16 -8.02 16.06
N ILE A 63 3.96 -8.44 15.08
CA ILE A 63 5.42 -8.46 15.21
C ILE A 63 5.97 -7.07 14.87
N PRO A 64 6.75 -6.46 15.77
CA PRO A 64 7.47 -5.23 15.47
C PRO A 64 8.39 -5.44 14.27
N ILE A 65 8.30 -4.53 13.30
CA ILE A 65 9.01 -4.63 12.01
C ILE A 65 10.52 -4.84 12.20
N ASP A 66 11.10 -4.20 13.22
CA ASP A 66 12.53 -4.21 13.51
C ASP A 66 12.99 -5.45 14.31
N GLU A 67 12.06 -6.26 14.80
CA GLU A 67 12.33 -7.43 15.64
C GLU A 67 12.32 -8.76 14.87
N ILE A 68 12.06 -8.73 13.56
CA ILE A 68 12.14 -9.94 12.74
C ILE A 68 13.60 -10.37 12.59
N TYR A 69 13.91 -11.53 13.15
CA TYR A 69 15.22 -12.16 13.11
C TYR A 69 15.08 -13.69 13.02
N CYS A 70 15.90 -14.31 12.18
CA CYS A 70 16.07 -15.76 12.15
C CYS A 70 17.58 -16.05 12.11
N SER A 71 18.07 -16.73 13.15
CA SER A 71 19.50 -17.00 13.33
C SER A 71 20.07 -17.85 12.20
N GLY A 72 21.26 -17.52 11.70
CA GLY A 72 21.94 -18.29 10.64
C GLY A 72 21.52 -17.93 9.21
N PHE A 73 20.66 -16.92 9.02
CA PHE A 73 20.22 -16.45 7.71
C PHE A 73 20.71 -15.04 7.41
N GLU A 74 21.98 -14.97 7.06
CA GLU A 74 22.62 -13.74 6.60
C GLU A 74 22.25 -13.43 5.13
N ASP A 75 22.46 -12.17 4.72
CA ASP A 75 22.26 -11.71 3.34
C ASP A 75 23.40 -12.20 2.42
N THR A 76 23.51 -13.52 2.27
CA THR A 76 24.50 -14.22 1.44
C THR A 76 23.84 -14.86 0.22
N THR A 77 24.68 -15.27 -0.75
CA THR A 77 24.22 -16.06 -1.91
C THR A 77 23.56 -17.37 -1.49
N GLU A 78 24.08 -18.03 -0.46
CA GLU A 78 23.50 -19.27 0.08
C GLU A 78 22.13 -19.01 0.72
N GLY A 79 22.00 -17.95 1.52
CA GLY A 79 20.71 -17.55 2.09
C GLY A 79 19.65 -17.26 1.01
N ASN A 80 20.04 -16.60 -0.08
CA ASN A 80 19.16 -16.38 -1.23
C ASN A 80 18.71 -17.70 -1.88
N GLN A 81 19.65 -18.64 -2.08
CA GLN A 81 19.34 -19.95 -2.66
C GLN A 81 18.36 -20.75 -1.78
N ILE A 82 18.50 -20.66 -0.46
CA ILE A 82 17.58 -21.31 0.48
C ILE A 82 16.17 -20.72 0.32
N VAL A 83 16.02 -19.39 0.30
CA VAL A 83 14.71 -18.74 0.08
C VAL A 83 14.11 -19.16 -1.26
N GLU A 84 14.87 -19.09 -2.35
CA GLU A 84 14.38 -19.42 -3.69
C GLU A 84 13.99 -20.90 -3.82
N SER A 85 14.76 -21.81 -3.20
CA SER A 85 14.48 -23.24 -3.21
C SER A 85 13.19 -23.57 -2.46
N ASN A 86 13.03 -23.02 -1.25
CA ASN A 86 11.81 -23.20 -0.45
C ASN A 86 10.58 -22.63 -1.15
N LEU A 87 10.69 -21.42 -1.71
CA LEU A 87 9.59 -20.81 -2.47
C LEU A 87 9.26 -21.65 -3.70
N TYR A 88 10.27 -22.12 -4.44
CA TYR A 88 10.04 -22.98 -5.60
C TYR A 88 9.19 -24.22 -5.23
N HIS A 89 9.58 -24.96 -4.19
CA HIS A 89 8.86 -26.14 -3.75
C HIS A 89 7.39 -25.87 -3.39
N LEU A 90 7.11 -24.75 -2.72
CA LEU A 90 5.73 -24.37 -2.43
C LEU A 90 4.95 -24.08 -3.72
N THR A 91 5.57 -23.37 -4.66
CA THR A 91 4.92 -22.95 -5.92
C THR A 91 4.73 -24.05 -6.95
N GLU A 92 5.39 -25.21 -6.80
CA GLU A 92 5.14 -26.40 -7.63
C GLU A 92 3.72 -26.93 -7.47
N THR A 93 3.08 -26.67 -6.32
CA THR A 93 1.71 -27.12 -6.04
C THR A 93 0.65 -26.15 -6.56
N ASN A 94 0.89 -24.84 -6.45
CA ASN A 94 0.01 -23.79 -6.96
C ASN A 94 0.80 -22.50 -7.19
N THR A 95 0.69 -21.93 -8.39
CA THR A 95 1.39 -20.70 -8.78
C THR A 95 0.95 -19.46 -7.99
N ASP A 96 -0.28 -19.44 -7.47
CA ASP A 96 -0.80 -18.32 -6.67
C ASP A 96 -0.05 -18.16 -5.34
N ILE A 97 0.61 -19.22 -4.85
CA ILE A 97 1.48 -19.14 -3.67
C ILE A 97 2.64 -18.18 -3.93
N PHE A 98 3.15 -18.12 -5.17
CA PHE A 98 4.19 -17.16 -5.54
C PHE A 98 3.64 -15.73 -5.45
N THR A 99 2.45 -15.51 -6.03
CA THR A 99 1.78 -14.20 -6.01
C THR A 99 1.49 -13.75 -4.57
N TYR A 100 1.03 -14.67 -3.72
CA TYR A 100 0.79 -14.43 -2.30
C TYR A 100 2.07 -13.99 -1.60
N PHE A 101 3.14 -14.76 -1.76
CA PHE A 101 4.44 -14.45 -1.14
C PHE A 101 5.02 -13.13 -1.65
N TRP A 102 4.90 -12.87 -2.96
CA TRP A 102 5.33 -11.62 -3.57
C TRP A 102 4.53 -10.42 -3.03
N ALA A 103 3.21 -10.53 -2.90
CA ALA A 103 2.34 -9.48 -2.38
C ALA A 103 2.66 -9.20 -0.91
N LEU A 104 2.84 -10.24 -0.10
CA LEU A 104 3.24 -10.13 1.30
C LEU A 104 4.62 -9.48 1.45
N THR A 105 5.57 -9.83 0.57
CA THR A 105 6.91 -9.21 0.54
C THR A 105 6.83 -7.72 0.22
N ASN A 106 6.03 -7.32 -0.77
CA ASN A 106 5.82 -5.90 -1.08
C ASN A 106 5.18 -5.14 0.09
N LEU A 107 4.15 -5.72 0.71
CA LEU A 107 3.52 -5.15 1.91
C LEU A 107 4.55 -4.94 3.03
N HIS A 108 5.35 -5.97 3.32
CA HIS A 108 6.41 -5.86 4.32
C HIS A 108 7.44 -4.78 3.97
N ALA A 109 7.92 -4.76 2.72
CA ALA A 109 8.89 -3.76 2.26
C ALA A 109 8.37 -2.33 2.38
N GLN A 110 7.09 -2.09 2.05
CA GLN A 110 6.45 -0.77 2.19
C GLN A 110 6.24 -0.38 3.66
N ARG A 111 5.90 -1.34 4.53
CA ARG A 111 5.86 -1.11 5.99
C ARG A 111 7.23 -0.69 6.53
N ARG A 112 8.32 -1.37 6.11
CA ARG A 112 9.70 -0.98 6.45
C ARG A 112 10.05 0.42 5.94
N LYS A 113 9.68 0.70 4.68
CA LYS A 113 9.90 2.01 4.06
C LYS A 113 9.24 3.11 4.89
N TYR A 114 7.98 2.92 5.28
CA TYR A 114 7.27 3.91 6.08
C TYR A 114 7.88 4.07 7.47
N ARG A 115 8.28 2.98 8.14
CA ARG A 115 9.01 3.07 9.41
C ARG A 115 10.29 3.89 9.29
N ALA A 116 11.11 3.61 8.29
CA ALA A 116 12.34 4.36 8.03
C ALA A 116 12.06 5.84 7.67
N ILE A 117 10.93 6.15 7.01
CA ILE A 117 10.50 7.55 6.80
C ILE A 117 10.23 8.24 8.13
N LEU A 118 9.50 7.59 9.04
CA LEU A 118 9.21 8.14 10.37
C LEU A 118 10.49 8.42 11.16
N ASP A 119 11.51 7.58 11.04
CA ASP A 119 12.79 7.75 11.74
C ASP A 119 13.63 8.93 11.22
N ILE A 120 13.43 9.37 9.97
CA ILE A 120 14.24 10.44 9.37
C ILE A 120 13.46 11.72 9.05
N GLN A 121 12.15 11.75 9.28
CA GLN A 121 11.28 12.85 8.85
C GLN A 121 11.73 14.20 9.47
N PRO A 122 12.16 15.18 8.65
CA PRO A 122 12.56 16.50 9.13
C PRO A 122 11.40 17.32 9.66
N LEU A 123 11.70 18.15 10.67
CA LEU A 123 10.89 19.33 10.94
C LEU A 123 10.99 20.27 9.73
N PRO A 124 9.86 20.81 9.24
CA PRO A 124 9.85 21.70 8.09
C PRO A 124 10.50 23.05 8.41
N GLU A 125 11.19 23.62 7.43
CA GLU A 125 11.75 24.97 7.51
C GLU A 125 10.63 26.02 7.44
N LEU A 126 10.57 26.89 8.45
CA LEU A 126 9.51 27.88 8.61
C LEU A 126 9.37 28.80 7.39
N GLU A 127 10.48 29.19 6.76
CA GLU A 127 10.52 30.09 5.59
C GLU A 127 9.63 29.59 4.44
N THR A 128 9.53 28.27 4.26
CA THR A 128 8.75 27.66 3.18
C THR A 128 7.24 27.70 3.40
N ILE A 129 6.79 27.95 4.63
CA ILE A 129 5.38 27.88 5.04
C ILE A 129 4.86 29.18 5.66
N ILE A 130 5.73 30.14 5.96
CA ILE A 130 5.37 31.40 6.63
C ILE A 130 4.23 32.19 5.95
N PRO A 131 4.09 32.24 4.60
CA PRO A 131 3.00 33.01 3.99
C PRO A 131 1.60 32.50 4.37
N ARG A 132 1.49 31.22 4.77
CA ARG A 132 0.23 30.60 5.18
C ARG A 132 -0.28 31.15 6.52
N GLY A 133 0.61 31.69 7.35
CA GLY A 133 0.26 32.30 8.62
C GLY A 133 -0.56 33.59 8.50
N LEU A 134 -0.63 34.21 7.31
CA LEU A 134 -1.41 35.43 7.07
C LEU A 134 -2.88 35.27 7.48
N LEU A 135 -3.45 34.08 7.27
CA LEU A 135 -4.86 33.81 7.57
C LEU A 135 -5.15 33.69 9.07
N GLU A 136 -4.12 33.49 9.88
CA GLU A 136 -4.22 33.24 11.33
C GLU A 136 -3.55 34.35 12.15
N LEU A 137 -2.92 35.33 11.49
CA LEU A 137 -2.21 36.41 12.17
C LEU A 137 -3.17 37.24 13.02
N GLY A 138 -2.79 37.49 14.28
CA GLY A 138 -3.62 38.21 15.24
C GLY A 138 -4.64 37.33 16.00
N THR A 139 -4.80 36.06 15.63
CA THR A 139 -5.58 35.09 16.42
C THR A 139 -4.80 34.52 17.60
N MET A 140 -3.47 34.57 17.53
CA MET A 140 -2.53 34.15 18.57
C MET A 140 -1.20 34.93 18.46
N PRO A 141 -0.34 34.91 19.49
CA PRO A 141 1.00 35.50 19.41
C PRO A 141 1.81 34.94 18.23
N ALA A 142 2.61 35.80 17.59
CA ALA A 142 3.29 35.49 16.33
C ALA A 142 4.31 34.35 16.45
N ASP A 143 5.01 34.25 17.58
CA ASP A 143 5.94 33.18 17.93
C ASP A 143 5.23 31.83 18.12
N VAL A 144 4.05 31.85 18.74
CA VAL A 144 3.18 30.68 18.87
C VAL A 144 2.66 30.24 17.51
N LEU A 145 2.20 31.17 16.67
CA LEU A 145 1.74 30.88 15.32
C LEU A 145 2.87 30.28 14.47
N ALA A 146 4.08 30.86 14.50
CA ALA A 146 5.24 30.33 13.79
C ALA A 146 5.55 28.88 14.20
N SER A 147 5.53 28.59 15.51
CA SER A 147 5.72 27.24 16.03
C SER A 147 4.60 26.29 15.58
N TRP A 148 3.35 26.75 15.62
CA TRP A 148 2.18 25.99 15.16
C TRP A 148 2.27 25.63 13.67
N LEU A 149 2.75 26.53 12.82
CA LEU A 149 2.94 26.26 11.39
C LEU A 149 3.87 25.07 11.16
N VAL A 150 4.98 24.99 11.91
CA VAL A 150 5.95 23.89 11.83
C VAL A 150 5.29 22.55 12.21
N TRP A 151 4.59 22.50 13.34
CA TRP A 151 3.89 21.29 13.80
C TRP A 151 2.80 20.84 12.83
N ARG A 152 1.97 21.78 12.37
CA ARG A 152 0.91 21.49 11.39
C ARG A 152 1.48 20.91 10.10
N LYS A 153 2.57 21.49 9.59
CA LYS A 153 3.22 21.00 8.37
C LYS A 153 3.88 19.63 8.59
N PHE A 154 4.50 19.41 9.75
CA PHE A 154 5.09 18.12 10.11
C PHE A 154 4.04 16.99 10.14
N ILE A 155 2.90 17.23 10.80
CA ILE A 155 1.78 16.26 10.86
C ILE A 155 1.25 15.98 9.45
N TYR A 156 1.05 17.03 8.64
CA TYR A 156 0.66 16.88 7.24
C TYR A 156 1.66 16.04 6.43
N ASP A 157 2.96 16.23 6.65
CA ASP A 157 3.98 15.47 5.93
C ASP A 157 3.97 13.99 6.28
N ILE A 158 3.77 13.65 7.56
CA ILE A 158 3.64 12.25 8.00
C ILE A 158 2.47 11.57 7.27
N ASP A 159 1.30 12.20 7.26
CA ASP A 159 0.11 11.68 6.61
C ASP A 159 0.30 11.56 5.09
N ASN A 160 0.82 12.62 4.46
CA ASN A 160 1.07 12.62 3.02
C ASN A 160 2.11 11.54 2.62
N ARG A 161 3.12 11.26 3.45
CA ARG A 161 4.05 10.14 3.22
C ARG A 161 3.41 8.78 3.39
N ALA A 162 2.50 8.62 4.35
CA ALA A 162 1.71 7.40 4.49
C ALA A 162 0.86 7.18 3.24
N ALA A 163 0.09 8.20 2.80
CA ALA A 163 -0.75 8.14 1.61
C ALA A 163 0.03 7.77 0.34
N GLN A 164 1.21 8.39 0.13
CA GLN A 164 2.09 8.05 -0.99
C GLN A 164 2.55 6.59 -0.95
N THR A 165 3.00 6.12 0.22
CA THR A 165 3.50 4.75 0.40
C THR A 165 2.38 3.73 0.18
N THR A 166 1.18 4.01 0.68
CA THR A 166 -0.01 3.17 0.46
C THR A 166 -0.41 3.13 -1.02
N GLY A 167 -0.33 4.25 -1.75
CA GLY A 167 -0.62 4.26 -3.19
C GLY A 167 0.28 3.31 -3.98
N TYR A 168 1.60 3.31 -3.69
CA TYR A 168 2.55 2.39 -4.34
C TYR A 168 2.36 0.91 -3.97
N LEU A 169 1.67 0.63 -2.86
CA LEU A 169 1.41 -0.71 -2.37
C LEU A 169 0.12 -1.29 -2.95
N PHE A 170 -0.92 -0.46 -3.01
CA PHE A 170 -2.29 -0.92 -3.14
C PHE A 170 -2.63 -1.42 -4.55
N GLU A 171 -2.35 -0.62 -5.58
CA GLU A 171 -2.67 -0.96 -6.97
C GLU A 171 -1.96 -2.25 -7.44
N PRO A 172 -0.64 -2.44 -7.20
CA PRO A 172 0.04 -3.66 -7.65
C PRO A 172 -0.46 -4.92 -6.95
N ILE A 173 -0.82 -4.84 -5.67
CA ILE A 173 -1.36 -5.97 -4.92
C ILE A 173 -2.74 -6.36 -5.45
N LEU A 174 -3.63 -5.39 -5.69
CA LEU A 174 -4.95 -5.69 -6.23
C LEU A 174 -4.86 -6.28 -7.64
N ALA A 175 -4.08 -5.66 -8.51
CA ALA A 175 -3.88 -6.13 -9.89
C ALA A 175 -3.35 -7.57 -9.89
N ALA A 176 -2.31 -7.86 -9.11
CA ALA A 176 -1.74 -9.20 -9.02
C ALA A 176 -2.73 -10.22 -8.43
N SER A 177 -3.54 -9.80 -7.45
CA SER A 177 -4.51 -10.69 -6.80
C SER A 177 -5.56 -11.19 -7.76
N ILE A 178 -6.00 -10.37 -8.73
CA ILE A 178 -7.00 -10.75 -9.74
C ILE A 178 -6.37 -11.23 -11.07
N GLY A 179 -5.07 -11.54 -11.07
CA GLY A 179 -4.35 -12.01 -12.25
C GLY A 179 -4.21 -10.98 -13.38
N GLY A 180 -4.36 -9.70 -13.06
CA GLY A 180 -4.37 -8.63 -14.02
C GLY A 180 -3.02 -8.00 -14.31
N VAL A 181 -2.97 -7.24 -15.40
CA VAL A 181 -1.75 -6.58 -15.87
C VAL A 181 -1.92 -5.06 -15.83
N SER A 182 -1.04 -4.38 -15.09
CA SER A 182 -0.98 -2.92 -15.05
C SER A 182 -0.27 -2.38 -16.29
N TYR A 183 -0.78 -1.27 -16.83
CA TYR A 183 -0.20 -0.62 -18.01
C TYR A 183 0.14 0.84 -17.74
N SER A 184 1.41 1.20 -17.96
CA SER A 184 1.79 2.61 -18.04
C SER A 184 1.20 3.26 -19.30
N ALA A 185 0.99 4.57 -19.26
CA ALA A 185 0.47 5.34 -20.39
C ALA A 185 1.17 5.04 -21.72
N GLN A 186 2.49 4.83 -21.72
CA GLN A 186 3.25 4.57 -22.95
C GLN A 186 2.95 3.20 -23.58
N LYS A 187 2.74 2.17 -22.75
CA LYS A 187 2.56 0.78 -23.20
C LYS A 187 1.09 0.35 -23.21
N SER A 188 0.19 1.21 -22.78
CA SER A 188 -1.21 0.88 -22.61
C SER A 188 -1.93 0.62 -23.93
N PRO A 189 -2.76 -0.44 -23.99
CA PRO A 189 -3.66 -0.66 -25.12
C PRO A 189 -4.84 0.31 -25.11
N VAL A 190 -5.15 0.96 -23.97
CA VAL A 190 -6.18 2.01 -23.88
C VAL A 190 -5.59 3.34 -24.32
N LYS A 191 -6.30 4.06 -25.20
CA LYS A 191 -5.88 5.35 -25.75
C LYS A 191 -6.82 6.47 -25.29
N ARG A 192 -6.22 7.61 -24.98
CA ARG A 192 -6.94 8.85 -24.67
C ARG A 192 -7.67 9.36 -25.90
N GLN A 193 -8.94 9.68 -25.73
CA GLN A 193 -9.75 10.38 -26.70
C GLN A 193 -9.13 11.76 -27.04
N GLY A 194 -9.19 12.15 -28.32
CA GLY A 194 -8.62 13.41 -28.83
C GLY A 194 -7.10 13.44 -29.05
N THR A 195 -6.30 12.88 -28.14
CA THR A 195 -4.82 12.91 -28.27
C THR A 195 -4.23 11.62 -28.87
N GLY A 196 -4.94 10.50 -28.76
CA GLY A 196 -4.46 9.18 -29.18
C GLY A 196 -3.27 8.65 -28.36
N SER A 197 -2.80 9.40 -27.37
CA SER A 197 -1.75 8.97 -26.45
C SER A 197 -2.28 7.87 -25.54
N GLY A 198 -1.43 6.95 -25.09
CA GLY A 198 -1.91 5.87 -24.23
C GLY A 198 -2.30 6.38 -22.83
N ARG A 199 -3.29 5.70 -22.24
CA ARG A 199 -3.88 5.99 -20.93
C ARG A 199 -3.29 5.04 -19.89
N GLN A 200 -2.84 5.55 -18.74
CA GLN A 200 -2.47 4.63 -17.65
C GLN A 200 -3.72 3.87 -17.20
N VAL A 201 -3.57 2.56 -17.01
CA VAL A 201 -4.64 1.68 -16.52
C VAL A 201 -4.06 0.86 -15.38
N ASP A 202 -4.73 0.88 -14.24
CA ASP A 202 -4.26 0.21 -13.03
C ASP A 202 -4.17 -1.29 -13.24
N CYS A 203 -5.15 -1.85 -13.96
CA CYS A 203 -5.19 -3.28 -14.24
C CYS A 203 -6.10 -3.61 -15.43
N ILE A 204 -5.67 -4.51 -16.30
CA ILE A 204 -6.54 -5.14 -17.31
C ILE A 204 -6.61 -6.64 -17.04
N VAL A 205 -7.83 -7.17 -16.98
CA VAL A 205 -8.13 -8.61 -16.95
C VAL A 205 -9.06 -8.91 -18.12
N ASN A 206 -8.60 -9.68 -19.11
CA ASN A 206 -9.33 -9.95 -20.34
C ASN A 206 -9.75 -8.65 -21.07
N LYS A 207 -11.05 -8.31 -21.01
CA LYS A 207 -11.64 -7.10 -21.61
C LYS A 207 -12.04 -6.05 -20.58
N ASP A 208 -11.81 -6.30 -19.30
CA ASP A 208 -12.11 -5.37 -18.22
C ASP A 208 -10.89 -4.52 -17.91
N ALA A 209 -11.04 -3.20 -18.01
CA ALA A 209 -10.04 -2.21 -17.64
C ALA A 209 -10.44 -1.55 -16.32
N TYR A 210 -9.67 -1.84 -15.28
CA TYR A 210 -9.93 -1.44 -13.91
C TYR A 210 -9.28 -0.09 -13.59
N GLU A 211 -10.05 0.74 -12.88
CA GLU A 211 -9.57 1.89 -12.10
C GLU A 211 -9.83 1.57 -10.62
N PHE A 212 -8.76 1.47 -9.83
CA PHE A 212 -8.84 1.18 -8.41
C PHE A 212 -8.85 2.47 -7.58
N LYS A 213 -9.77 2.57 -6.62
CA LYS A 213 -9.80 3.66 -5.64
C LYS A 213 -9.94 3.09 -4.24
N MET A 214 -9.08 3.52 -3.32
CA MET A 214 -9.33 3.27 -1.90
C MET A 214 -10.55 4.05 -1.42
N ARG A 215 -10.63 5.35 -1.74
CA ARG A 215 -11.75 6.24 -1.41
C ARG A 215 -11.87 7.33 -2.48
N VAL A 216 -13.09 7.71 -2.83
CA VAL A 216 -13.35 8.91 -3.63
C VAL A 216 -13.63 10.07 -2.68
N THR A 217 -12.74 11.06 -2.65
CA THR A 217 -12.91 12.24 -1.79
C THR A 217 -12.94 13.54 -2.59
N ILE A 218 -13.44 14.59 -1.93
CA ILE A 218 -13.47 15.96 -2.44
C ILE A 218 -12.07 16.61 -2.36
N ALA A 219 -11.11 16.02 -1.65
CA ALA A 219 -9.81 16.64 -1.36
C ALA A 219 -8.98 16.91 -2.64
N ALA A 220 -8.41 18.12 -2.69
CA ALA A 220 -7.51 18.81 -3.65
C ALA A 220 -7.05 18.14 -4.96
N SER A 221 -7.82 17.26 -5.58
CA SER A 221 -7.72 17.04 -7.01
C SER A 221 -8.30 18.30 -7.66
N GLY A 222 -7.41 19.16 -8.18
CA GLY A 222 -7.84 20.30 -8.98
C GLY A 222 -8.79 19.80 -10.07
N GLN A 223 -9.73 20.64 -10.51
CA GLN A 223 -10.78 20.27 -11.48
C GLN A 223 -10.25 19.46 -12.68
N GLY A 224 -9.01 19.70 -13.13
CA GLY A 224 -8.37 18.95 -14.19
C GLY A 224 -8.13 17.45 -13.90
N ARG A 225 -7.72 17.08 -12.68
CA ARG A 225 -7.51 15.66 -12.31
C ARG A 225 -8.81 14.88 -12.27
N PHE A 226 -9.88 15.50 -11.80
CA PHE A 226 -11.19 14.85 -11.78
C PHE A 226 -11.77 14.69 -13.19
N ALA A 227 -11.55 15.67 -14.08
CA ALA A 227 -11.89 15.52 -15.50
C ALA A 227 -11.15 14.35 -16.17
N GLU A 228 -9.87 14.13 -15.82
CA GLU A 228 -9.13 12.96 -16.30
C GLU A 228 -9.73 11.64 -15.78
N GLU A 229 -10.20 11.58 -14.53
CA GLU A 229 -10.87 10.40 -13.98
C GLU A 229 -12.19 10.11 -14.70
N LEU A 230 -13.00 11.15 -14.97
CA LEU A 230 -14.26 11.01 -15.71
C LEU A 230 -14.05 10.53 -17.15
N SER A 231 -12.97 10.95 -17.81
CA SER A 231 -12.68 10.54 -19.19
C SER A 231 -12.21 9.09 -19.32
N PHE A 232 -11.82 8.44 -18.22
CA PHE A 232 -11.28 7.08 -18.24
C PHE A 232 -12.25 6.06 -18.85
N ALA A 233 -13.53 6.15 -18.48
CA ALA A 233 -14.55 5.23 -18.96
C ALA A 233 -14.73 5.32 -20.49
N GLU A 234 -14.75 6.54 -21.01
CA GLU A 234 -14.80 6.80 -22.45
C GLU A 234 -13.56 6.26 -23.17
N ASP A 235 -12.37 6.55 -22.63
CA ASP A 235 -11.09 6.08 -23.18
C ASP A 235 -11.07 4.55 -23.30
N CYS A 236 -11.54 3.84 -22.27
CA CYS A 236 -11.63 2.37 -22.25
C CYS A 236 -12.60 1.85 -23.31
N HIS A 237 -13.81 2.39 -23.32
CA HIS A 237 -14.87 1.96 -24.23
C HIS A 237 -14.46 2.13 -25.70
N LEU A 238 -13.93 3.31 -26.05
CA LEU A 238 -13.44 3.58 -27.40
C LEU A 238 -12.24 2.70 -27.80
N SER A 239 -11.48 2.23 -26.81
CA SER A 239 -10.38 1.28 -27.00
C SER A 239 -10.83 -0.19 -27.02
N GLY A 240 -12.14 -0.45 -26.93
CA GLY A 240 -12.71 -1.80 -26.96
C GLY A 240 -12.51 -2.60 -25.66
N TYR A 241 -12.48 -1.90 -24.52
CA TYR A 241 -12.46 -2.45 -23.16
C TYR A 241 -13.69 -2.00 -22.39
N ARG A 242 -14.19 -2.85 -21.50
CA ARG A 242 -15.23 -2.49 -20.53
C ARG A 242 -14.59 -1.79 -19.34
N PRO A 243 -14.96 -0.54 -19.03
CA PRO A 243 -14.41 0.14 -17.87
C PRO A 243 -15.02 -0.43 -16.57
N VAL A 244 -14.17 -0.71 -15.59
CA VAL A 244 -14.57 -1.19 -14.26
C VAL A 244 -14.03 -0.24 -13.19
N LEU A 245 -14.93 0.41 -12.48
CA LEU A 245 -14.58 1.23 -11.32
C LEU A 245 -14.67 0.34 -10.08
N LEU A 246 -13.63 0.34 -9.24
CA LEU A 246 -13.64 -0.39 -7.99
C LEU A 246 -13.23 0.54 -6.85
N VAL A 247 -14.18 0.82 -5.96
CA VAL A 247 -13.99 1.73 -4.82
C VAL A 247 -14.18 0.98 -3.51
N LEU A 248 -13.13 0.87 -2.70
CA LEU A 248 -13.21 0.09 -1.46
C LEU A 248 -14.01 0.79 -0.35
N ASP A 249 -13.92 2.11 -0.28
CA ASP A 249 -14.60 2.90 0.73
C ASP A 249 -15.94 3.43 0.18
N PRO A 250 -17.08 3.05 0.77
CA PRO A 250 -18.41 3.42 0.30
C PRO A 250 -18.88 4.80 0.79
N THR A 251 -18.03 5.62 1.41
CA THR A 251 -18.42 6.93 1.96
C THR A 251 -19.10 7.77 0.86
N PRO A 252 -20.39 8.14 1.03
CA PRO A 252 -21.13 8.86 0.00
C PRO A 252 -20.49 10.22 -0.33
N SER A 253 -20.39 10.54 -1.61
CA SER A 253 -20.00 11.87 -2.08
C SER A 253 -20.52 12.12 -3.50
N SER A 254 -20.80 13.38 -3.84
CA SER A 254 -21.25 13.73 -5.20
C SER A 254 -20.25 13.30 -6.27
N ARG A 255 -18.95 13.32 -5.95
CA ARG A 255 -17.89 12.85 -6.86
C ARG A 255 -17.94 11.35 -7.11
N LEU A 256 -18.29 10.56 -6.09
CA LEU A 256 -18.49 9.12 -6.27
C LEU A 256 -19.69 8.86 -7.18
N ASP A 257 -20.78 9.60 -7.00
CA ASP A 257 -21.98 9.50 -7.85
C ASP A 257 -21.67 9.88 -9.31
N GLU A 258 -20.96 11.00 -9.51
CA GLU A 258 -20.53 11.48 -10.83
C GLU A 258 -19.60 10.47 -11.53
N LEU A 259 -18.62 9.92 -10.81
CA LEU A 259 -17.68 8.94 -11.36
C LEU A 259 -18.36 7.61 -11.69
N THR A 260 -19.26 7.14 -10.82
CA THR A 260 -20.07 5.94 -11.06
C THR A 260 -20.91 6.10 -12.32
N SER A 261 -21.62 7.22 -12.42
CA SER A 261 -22.45 7.56 -13.60
C SER A 261 -21.61 7.61 -14.88
N ALA A 262 -20.37 8.10 -14.82
CA ALA A 262 -19.48 8.15 -15.95
C ALA A 262 -19.08 6.76 -16.45
N PHE A 263 -18.84 5.80 -15.55
CA PHE A 263 -18.52 4.41 -15.93
C PHE A 263 -19.74 3.69 -16.53
N GLU A 264 -20.91 3.82 -15.90
CA GLU A 264 -22.16 3.21 -16.38
C GLU A 264 -22.58 3.73 -17.75
N LYS A 265 -22.35 5.03 -18.04
CA LYS A 265 -22.63 5.65 -19.34
C LYS A 265 -21.95 4.93 -20.52
N TYR A 266 -20.79 4.30 -20.29
CA TYR A 266 -20.02 3.62 -21.33
C TYR A 266 -20.05 2.09 -21.20
N ASP A 267 -21.18 1.55 -20.74
CA ASP A 267 -21.44 0.12 -20.51
C ASP A 267 -20.47 -0.53 -19.50
N GLY A 268 -19.89 0.31 -18.63
CA GLY A 268 -19.03 -0.11 -17.53
C GLY A 268 -19.79 -0.58 -16.30
N VAL A 269 -19.03 -0.96 -15.27
CA VAL A 269 -19.58 -1.37 -13.97
C VAL A 269 -18.81 -0.66 -12.86
N ALA A 270 -19.50 -0.27 -11.80
CA ALA A 270 -18.90 0.21 -10.57
C ALA A 270 -19.18 -0.77 -9.43
N TYR A 271 -18.12 -1.24 -8.76
CA TYR A 271 -18.21 -2.00 -7.52
C TYR A 271 -17.76 -1.11 -6.36
N ILE A 272 -18.59 -0.98 -5.33
CA ILE A 272 -18.38 -0.01 -4.24
C ILE A 272 -18.52 -0.72 -2.89
N GLY A 273 -17.60 -0.46 -1.97
CA GLY A 273 -17.66 -0.98 -0.60
C GLY A 273 -17.65 -2.51 -0.56
N VAL A 274 -18.70 -3.09 0.02
CA VAL A 274 -18.86 -4.55 0.14
C VAL A 274 -18.87 -5.23 -1.24
N ASP A 275 -19.44 -4.60 -2.26
CA ASP A 275 -19.48 -5.15 -3.61
C ASP A 275 -18.08 -5.16 -4.24
N ALA A 276 -17.26 -4.15 -3.95
CA ALA A 276 -15.87 -4.09 -4.39
C ALA A 276 -15.05 -5.25 -3.80
N TRP A 277 -15.18 -5.48 -2.49
CA TRP A 277 -14.51 -6.60 -1.83
C TRP A 277 -14.99 -7.96 -2.35
N SER A 278 -16.31 -8.13 -2.51
CA SER A 278 -16.89 -9.36 -3.03
C SER A 278 -16.43 -9.65 -4.45
N HIS A 279 -16.33 -8.62 -5.30
CA HIS A 279 -15.80 -8.74 -6.66
C HIS A 279 -14.33 -9.15 -6.66
N LEU A 280 -13.49 -8.50 -5.85
CA LEU A 280 -12.07 -8.86 -5.73
C LEU A 280 -11.89 -10.31 -5.28
N GLU A 281 -12.60 -10.74 -4.23
CA GLU A 281 -12.52 -12.11 -3.72
C GLU A 281 -12.96 -13.14 -4.77
N ALA A 282 -14.03 -12.84 -5.53
CA ALA A 282 -14.49 -13.71 -6.60
C ALA A 282 -13.49 -13.82 -7.77
N GLN A 283 -12.78 -12.73 -8.10
CA GLN A 283 -11.78 -12.73 -9.18
C GLN A 283 -10.43 -13.32 -8.75
N ALA A 284 -10.07 -13.22 -7.48
CA ALA A 284 -8.74 -13.56 -7.01
C ALA A 284 -8.47 -15.07 -6.86
N GLY A 285 -9.52 -15.90 -6.88
CA GLY A 285 -9.39 -17.32 -6.55
C GLY A 285 -9.09 -17.54 -5.07
N GLU A 286 -9.06 -18.81 -4.64
CA GLU A 286 -9.07 -19.16 -3.21
C GLU A 286 -7.84 -18.64 -2.45
N ILE A 287 -6.63 -18.77 -3.01
CA ILE A 287 -5.39 -18.41 -2.33
C ILE A 287 -5.26 -16.89 -2.18
N MET A 288 -5.46 -16.13 -3.26
CA MET A 288 -5.33 -14.67 -3.20
C MET A 288 -6.52 -14.00 -2.52
N ALA A 289 -7.72 -14.59 -2.52
CA ALA A 289 -8.83 -14.10 -1.69
C ALA A 289 -8.47 -14.16 -0.19
N ARG A 290 -7.80 -15.23 0.27
CA ARG A 290 -7.29 -15.32 1.66
C ARG A 290 -6.28 -14.20 1.95
N PHE A 291 -5.38 -13.90 1.01
CA PHE A 291 -4.42 -12.80 1.13
C PHE A 291 -5.15 -11.46 1.30
N LEU A 292 -6.04 -11.12 0.36
CA LEU A 292 -6.76 -9.85 0.34
C LEU A 292 -7.55 -9.64 1.63
N LYS A 293 -8.24 -10.68 2.09
CA LYS A 293 -8.99 -10.64 3.33
C LYS A 293 -8.09 -10.37 4.54
N ARG A 294 -7.04 -11.18 4.72
CA ARG A 294 -6.19 -11.15 5.93
C ARG A 294 -5.28 -9.92 6.00
N TYR A 295 -4.77 -9.46 4.86
CA TYR A 295 -3.70 -8.45 4.80
C TYR A 295 -4.14 -7.09 4.24
N VAL A 296 -5.35 -6.97 3.74
CA VAL A 296 -5.85 -5.70 3.23
C VAL A 296 -7.17 -5.34 3.88
N HIS A 297 -8.20 -6.18 3.70
CA HIS A 297 -9.56 -5.88 4.16
C HIS A 297 -9.69 -5.85 5.68
N GLU A 298 -9.34 -6.93 6.38
CA GLU A 298 -9.49 -7.03 7.84
C GLU A 298 -8.66 -5.98 8.61
N PRO A 299 -7.40 -5.68 8.25
CA PRO A 299 -6.63 -4.61 8.90
C PRO A 299 -7.27 -3.22 8.73
N ILE A 300 -7.79 -2.90 7.54
CA ILE A 300 -8.51 -1.63 7.30
C ILE A 300 -9.79 -1.59 8.14
N ALA A 301 -10.58 -2.66 8.13
CA ALA A 301 -11.79 -2.77 8.92
C ALA A 301 -11.52 -2.69 10.44
N LEU A 302 -10.37 -3.20 10.91
CA LEU A 302 -9.95 -3.07 12.30
C LEU A 302 -9.71 -1.60 12.68
N LEU A 303 -9.04 -0.82 11.82
CA LEU A 303 -8.82 0.60 12.05
C LEU A 303 -10.13 1.40 12.02
N ASP A 304 -11.04 1.07 11.10
CA ASP A 304 -12.32 1.77 10.96
C ASP A 304 -13.22 1.63 12.20
N LYS A 305 -13.11 0.53 12.96
CA LYS A 305 -13.82 0.35 14.25
C LYS A 305 -13.54 1.47 15.26
N TYR A 306 -12.43 2.19 15.12
CA TYR A 306 -12.04 3.28 16.01
C TYR A 306 -12.33 4.69 15.44
N ASN A 307 -12.99 4.79 14.28
CA ASN A 307 -13.21 6.07 13.57
C ASN A 307 -13.96 7.14 14.38
N SER A 308 -14.70 6.73 15.42
CA SER A 308 -15.54 7.58 16.26
C SER A 308 -14.96 7.81 17.67
N ASN A 309 -13.87 7.14 18.02
CA ASN A 309 -13.25 7.20 19.35
C ASN A 309 -11.80 7.70 19.25
N ILE A 310 -11.64 9.02 19.16
CA ILE A 310 -10.31 9.65 19.05
C ILE A 310 -9.71 9.83 20.44
N SER A 311 -8.57 9.17 20.68
CA SER A 311 -7.82 9.32 21.94
C SER A 311 -7.09 10.66 22.00
N PRO A 312 -6.90 11.25 23.20
CA PRO A 312 -6.09 12.46 23.37
C PRO A 312 -4.68 12.26 22.83
N VAL A 313 -4.14 13.30 22.19
CA VAL A 313 -2.79 13.30 21.60
C VAL A 313 -1.92 14.38 22.22
N SER A 314 -0.65 14.04 22.48
CA SER A 314 0.39 14.99 22.86
C SER A 314 1.64 14.75 22.02
N LEU A 315 2.23 15.83 21.50
CA LEU A 315 3.50 15.80 20.79
C LEU A 315 4.51 16.65 21.55
N LYS A 316 5.69 16.09 21.81
CA LYS A 316 6.79 16.79 22.47
C LYS A 316 8.06 16.63 21.64
N TYR A 317 8.64 17.75 21.24
CA TYR A 317 9.97 17.75 20.60
C TYR A 317 11.06 17.78 21.66
N ASP A 318 11.89 16.75 21.68
CA ASP A 318 13.12 16.69 22.48
C ASP A 318 14.26 17.22 21.61
N THR A 319 14.65 18.47 21.86
CA THR A 319 15.70 19.16 21.10
C THR A 319 17.08 18.56 21.30
N GLN A 320 17.34 17.85 22.41
CA GLN A 320 18.64 17.25 22.69
C GLN A 320 18.81 15.93 21.95
N ALA A 321 17.76 15.10 21.98
CA ALA A 321 17.75 13.83 21.26
C ALA A 321 17.31 13.98 19.79
N ASN A 322 16.90 15.19 19.36
CA ASN A 322 16.36 15.46 18.02
C ASN A 322 15.20 14.53 17.64
N ARG A 323 14.35 14.19 18.62
CA ARG A 323 13.24 13.23 18.48
C ARG A 323 11.89 13.84 18.82
N ILE A 324 10.81 13.24 18.33
CA ILE A 324 9.45 13.61 18.70
C ILE A 324 8.81 12.46 19.46
N ASP A 325 8.49 12.73 20.73
CA ASP A 325 7.70 11.84 21.56
C ASP A 325 6.22 12.10 21.31
N LEU A 326 5.52 11.08 20.81
CA LEU A 326 4.08 11.08 20.58
C LEU A 326 3.41 10.25 21.68
N THR A 327 2.41 10.82 22.35
CA THR A 327 1.55 10.09 23.30
C THR A 327 0.14 10.10 22.77
N ILE A 328 -0.48 8.92 22.61
CA ILE A 328 -1.88 8.77 22.21
C ILE A 328 -2.57 7.88 23.24
N GLY A 329 -3.52 8.44 23.97
CA GLY A 329 -4.11 7.73 25.12
C GLY A 329 -3.04 7.37 26.15
N ASN A 330 -2.88 6.07 26.41
CA ASN A 330 -1.86 5.55 27.33
C ASN A 330 -0.59 5.03 26.62
N GLU A 331 -0.57 5.09 25.30
CA GLU A 331 0.52 4.56 24.49
C GLU A 331 1.51 5.65 24.12
N ARG A 332 2.79 5.27 24.06
CA ARG A 332 3.89 6.16 23.69
C ARG A 332 4.61 5.63 22.46
N PHE A 333 4.80 6.50 21.49
CA PHE A 333 5.48 6.24 20.24
C PHE A 333 6.62 7.24 20.05
N GLN A 334 7.61 6.81 19.27
CA GLN A 334 8.72 7.67 18.87
C GLN A 334 8.75 7.78 17.35
N VAL A 335 8.84 9.02 16.90
CA VAL A 335 9.04 9.41 15.51
C VAL A 335 10.23 10.36 15.51
N ARG A 336 11.15 10.17 14.56
CA ARG A 336 12.43 10.88 14.49
C ARG A 336 13.38 10.58 15.65
#